data_AF-A0A2J8QWP3-F1
#
_entry.id   AF-A0A2J8QWP3-F1
#
_cell.length_a   1.000
_cell.length_b   1.000
_cell.length_c   1.000
_cell.angle_alpha   90.00
_cell.angle_beta   90.00
_cell.angle_gamma   90.00
#
_symmetry.space_group_name_H-M   'P 1'
#
loop_
_entity.id
_entity.type
_entity.pdbx_description
1 polymer ?
#
loop_
_entity_poly.entity_id
_entity_poly.type
_entity_poly.pdbx_seq_one_letter_code
_entity_poly.pdbx_strand_id
1 'polypeptide(L)'
;FRAFELLHLHLDLRAEFGPPGPGAGSRGLSGTAVLDLRCLEPEGAAELRLDSHPCLEVTTAALRRERPGSEETPAEPVSFYTQPFSHYGQALCVSFPQPCRAAERLQVLLTYRVGEGPGVCWLAPEQTAGKKKPFVYTQGQAVLNRAFFPCFDTPAVKYKYSALIEEPGVG
;
A
#
# COMPACT_ATOMS: atom_id res chain seq x y z
N PHE A 1 0.16 6.11 -13.31
CA PHE A 1 -0.99 6.93 -12.86
C PHE A 1 -1.91 7.40 -13.99
N ARG A 2 -1.50 7.58 -15.26
CA ARG A 2 -2.43 8.08 -16.31
C ARG A 2 -3.60 7.14 -16.60
N ALA A 3 -3.36 5.84 -16.47
CA ALA A 3 -4.35 4.83 -16.82
C ALA A 3 -5.48 4.64 -15.79
N PHE A 4 -5.29 5.11 -14.55
CA PHE A 4 -6.23 4.88 -13.47
C PHE A 4 -6.35 6.10 -12.56
N GLU A 5 -7.58 6.40 -12.18
CA GLU A 5 -7.88 7.33 -11.09
C GLU A 5 -8.09 6.54 -9.80
N LEU A 6 -7.42 6.97 -8.72
CA LEU A 6 -7.66 6.45 -7.38
C LEU A 6 -8.80 7.23 -6.73
N LEU A 7 -9.93 6.55 -6.54
CA LEU A 7 -11.14 7.12 -5.95
C LEU A 7 -11.05 7.15 -4.43
N HIS A 8 -10.55 6.07 -3.83
CA HIS A 8 -10.36 5.94 -2.38
C HIS A 8 -9.28 4.89 -2.08
N LEU A 9 -8.57 5.09 -0.97
CA LEU A 9 -7.62 4.12 -0.41
C LEU A 9 -8.08 3.66 0.98
N HIS A 10 -8.32 2.38 1.17
CA HIS A 10 -8.55 1.79 2.49
C HIS A 10 -7.28 1.11 2.97
N LEU A 11 -6.79 1.50 4.15
CA LEU A 11 -5.67 0.88 4.83
C LEU A 11 -6.18 0.13 6.06
N ASP A 12 -5.72 -1.09 6.26
CA ASP A 12 -5.88 -1.83 7.49
C ASP A 12 -4.49 -2.31 7.92
N LEU A 13 -3.98 -1.76 9.01
CA LEU A 13 -2.56 -1.85 9.36
C LEU A 13 -2.36 -2.22 10.81
N ARG A 14 -1.36 -3.06 11.04
CA ARG A 14 -0.86 -3.41 12.35
C ARG A 14 0.56 -2.93 12.53
N ALA A 15 0.82 -2.28 13.67
CA ALA A 15 2.16 -1.88 14.07
C ALA A 15 2.78 -2.89 15.06
N GLU A 16 3.95 -3.41 14.72
CA GLU A 16 4.73 -4.29 15.59
C GLU A 16 5.89 -3.49 16.20
N PHE A 17 5.97 -3.48 17.53
CA PHE A 17 7.04 -2.81 18.27
C PHE A 17 8.06 -3.85 18.76
N GLY A 18 9.05 -4.13 17.94
CA GLY A 18 10.16 -5.03 18.24
C GLY A 18 11.53 -4.34 18.15
N PRO A 19 12.64 -5.09 18.33
CA PRO A 19 13.96 -4.60 17.96
C PRO A 19 14.04 -4.31 16.45
N PRO A 20 14.96 -3.43 16.01
CA PRO A 20 15.28 -3.29 14.59
C PRO A 20 15.93 -4.56 14.05
N GLY A 21 15.57 -4.94 12.83
CA GLY A 21 16.21 -6.06 12.14
C GLY A 21 15.25 -6.86 11.26
N PRO A 22 15.78 -7.85 10.53
CA PRO A 22 14.95 -8.81 9.81
C PRO A 22 14.44 -9.92 10.76
N GLY A 23 13.22 -10.39 10.52
CA GLY A 23 12.69 -11.61 11.13
C GLY A 23 11.53 -11.39 12.10
N ALA A 24 10.96 -12.50 12.56
CA ALA A 24 9.78 -12.50 13.43
C ALA A 24 10.04 -11.75 14.75
N GLY A 25 9.08 -10.91 15.14
CA GLY A 25 9.18 -10.10 16.37
C GLY A 25 10.01 -8.83 16.22
N SER A 26 10.55 -8.53 15.04
CA SER A 26 11.17 -7.23 14.74
C SER A 26 10.11 -6.15 14.55
N ARG A 27 10.48 -4.88 14.69
CA ARG A 27 9.55 -3.78 14.40
C ARG A 27 9.20 -3.72 12.92
N GLY A 28 7.97 -3.32 12.62
CA GLY A 28 7.48 -3.23 11.25
C GLY A 28 6.00 -2.92 11.18
N LEU A 29 5.52 -2.66 9.96
CA LEU A 29 4.09 -2.57 9.66
C LEU A 29 3.69 -3.75 8.80
N SER A 30 2.46 -4.23 8.98
CA SER A 30 1.87 -5.20 8.07
C SER A 30 0.38 -4.95 7.94
N GLY A 31 -0.22 -5.40 6.85
CA GLY A 31 -1.65 -5.25 6.66
C GLY A 31 -2.07 -5.29 5.21
N THR A 32 -3.17 -4.59 4.93
CA THR A 32 -3.77 -4.53 3.62
C THR A 32 -3.98 -3.10 3.12
N ALA A 33 -3.94 -2.97 1.80
CA ALA A 33 -4.33 -1.76 1.08
C ALA A 33 -5.36 -2.15 0.02
N VAL A 34 -6.54 -1.53 0.07
CA VAL A 34 -7.57 -1.67 -0.97
C VAL A 34 -7.66 -0.35 -1.72
N LEU A 35 -7.35 -0.40 -3.01
CA LEU A 35 -7.39 0.74 -3.91
C LEU A 35 -8.67 0.67 -4.73
N ASP A 36 -9.58 1.62 -4.52
CA ASP A 36 -10.75 1.81 -5.36
C ASP A 36 -10.36 2.63 -6.58
N LEU A 37 -10.44 2.03 -7.76
CA LEU A 37 -9.91 2.59 -8.99
C LEU A 37 -11.01 2.77 -10.03
N ARG A 38 -10.78 3.73 -10.93
CA ARG A 38 -11.49 3.86 -12.20
C ARG A 38 -10.48 3.85 -13.34
N CYS A 39 -10.68 2.97 -14.32
CA CYS A 39 -9.86 2.94 -15.53
C CYS A 39 -10.16 4.17 -16.40
N LEU A 40 -9.11 4.86 -16.84
CA LEU A 40 -9.18 6.06 -17.68
C LEU A 40 -8.77 5.81 -19.13
N GLU A 41 -8.06 4.71 -19.42
CA GLU A 41 -7.59 4.42 -20.78
C GLU A 41 -8.75 4.04 -21.71
N PRO A 42 -8.95 4.74 -22.84
CA PRO A 42 -10.00 4.43 -23.81
C PRO A 42 -9.90 3.01 -24.40
N GLU A 43 -8.66 2.56 -24.65
CA GLU A 43 -8.37 1.21 -25.17
C GLU A 43 -8.37 0.13 -24.07
N GLY A 44 -8.57 0.55 -22.82
CA GLY A 44 -8.44 -0.28 -21.64
C GLY A 44 -7.00 -0.43 -21.15
N ALA A 45 -6.86 -0.90 -19.92
CA ALA A 45 -5.57 -1.01 -19.25
C ALA A 45 -5.35 -2.42 -18.70
N ALA A 46 -4.25 -3.05 -19.11
CA ALA A 46 -3.89 -4.42 -18.70
C ALA A 46 -3.05 -4.48 -17.41
N GLU A 47 -2.58 -3.35 -16.90
CA GLU A 47 -1.68 -3.30 -15.76
C GLU A 47 -1.83 -2.02 -14.95
N LEU A 48 -1.87 -2.16 -13.62
CA LEU A 48 -1.73 -1.05 -12.68
C LEU A 48 -0.27 -0.91 -12.24
N ARG A 49 0.24 0.32 -12.26
CA ARG A 49 1.58 0.67 -11.77
C ARG A 49 1.50 1.61 -10.59
N LEU A 50 2.02 1.19 -9.44
CA LEU A 50 2.12 1.96 -8.20
C LEU A 50 3.59 2.21 -7.85
N ASP A 51 3.87 3.32 -7.18
CA ASP A 51 5.14 3.57 -6.53
C ASP A 51 5.26 2.71 -5.27
N SER A 52 6.43 2.12 -5.07
CA SER A 52 6.81 1.34 -3.90
C SER A 52 8.31 1.57 -3.56
N HIS A 53 8.79 0.96 -2.48
CA HIS A 53 10.17 1.02 -2.01
C HIS A 53 10.69 -0.38 -1.66
N PRO A 54 12.00 -0.67 -1.73
CA PRO A 54 12.57 -1.98 -1.34
C PRO A 54 12.30 -2.44 0.09
N CYS A 55 11.93 -1.54 0.99
CA CYS A 55 11.53 -1.91 2.36
C CYS A 55 10.08 -2.43 2.46
N LEU A 56 9.31 -2.30 1.39
CA LEU A 56 7.92 -2.72 1.31
C LEU A 56 7.81 -3.97 0.43
N GLU A 57 7.27 -5.03 1.00
CA GLU A 57 7.05 -6.32 0.34
C GLU A 57 5.56 -6.59 0.20
N VAL A 58 5.07 -6.71 -1.03
CA VAL A 58 3.71 -7.21 -1.31
C VAL A 58 3.76 -8.73 -1.34
N THR A 59 2.91 -9.38 -0.56
CA THR A 59 2.84 -10.85 -0.47
C THR A 59 1.69 -11.42 -1.30
N THR A 60 0.61 -10.67 -1.47
CA THR A 60 -0.54 -11.08 -2.30
C THR A 60 -1.17 -9.88 -2.99
N ALA A 61 -1.67 -10.08 -4.21
CA ALA A 61 -2.54 -9.14 -4.89
C ALA A 61 -3.81 -9.84 -5.39
N ALA A 62 -4.95 -9.18 -5.27
CA ALA A 62 -6.22 -9.65 -5.80
C ALA A 62 -6.99 -8.51 -6.48
N LEU A 63 -7.78 -8.86 -7.49
CA LEU A 63 -8.62 -7.95 -8.25
C LEU A 63 -10.09 -8.25 -7.95
N ARG A 64 -10.87 -7.20 -7.67
CA ARG A 64 -12.33 -7.28 -7.61
C ARG A 64 -12.92 -6.30 -8.62
N ARG A 65 -13.66 -6.79 -9.61
CA ARG A 65 -14.39 -5.93 -10.55
C ARG A 65 -15.78 -5.65 -10.02
N GLU A 66 -16.21 -4.40 -10.04
CA GLU A 66 -17.61 -4.07 -9.73
C GLU A 66 -18.51 -4.60 -10.86
N ARG A 67 -19.58 -5.32 -10.51
CA ARG A 67 -20.62 -5.70 -11.45
C ARG A 67 -21.90 -4.94 -11.10
N PRO A 68 -22.55 -4.27 -12.07
CA PRO A 68 -23.82 -3.61 -11.81
C PRO A 68 -24.88 -4.59 -11.32
N GLY A 69 -25.47 -4.32 -10.15
CA GLY A 69 -26.64 -5.03 -9.64
C GLY A 69 -26.39 -6.42 -9.03
N SER A 70 -25.15 -6.78 -8.68
CA SER A 70 -24.85 -8.05 -7.99
C SER A 70 -24.39 -7.85 -6.55
N GLU A 71 -24.43 -8.93 -5.77
CA GLU A 71 -23.67 -9.06 -4.52
C GLU A 71 -22.16 -8.83 -4.76
N GLU A 72 -21.45 -8.55 -3.67
CA GLU A 72 -20.00 -8.35 -3.66
C GLU A 72 -19.30 -9.51 -4.39
N THR A 73 -18.69 -9.21 -5.54
CA THR A 73 -17.99 -10.25 -6.30
C THR A 73 -16.74 -10.67 -5.52
N PRO A 74 -16.43 -11.97 -5.39
CA PRO A 74 -15.17 -12.40 -4.80
C PRO A 74 -13.98 -11.80 -5.54
N ALA A 75 -12.92 -11.45 -4.80
CA ALA A 75 -11.68 -11.01 -5.42
C ALA A 75 -10.93 -12.22 -6.00
N GLU A 76 -10.37 -12.09 -7.20
CA GLU A 76 -9.56 -13.11 -7.86
C GLU A 76 -8.06 -12.79 -7.68
N PRO A 77 -7.20 -13.77 -7.38
CA PRO A 77 -5.75 -13.54 -7.33
C PRO A 77 -5.21 -13.04 -8.67
N VAL A 78 -4.28 -12.09 -8.62
CA VAL A 78 -3.61 -11.55 -9.80
C VAL A 78 -2.09 -11.54 -9.63
N SER A 79 -1.39 -11.68 -10.76
CA SER A 79 0.07 -11.63 -10.77
C SER A 79 0.56 -10.21 -10.51
N PHE A 80 1.67 -10.08 -9.79
CA PHE A 80 2.35 -8.82 -9.58
C PHE A 80 3.87 -9.04 -9.58
N TYR A 81 4.60 -7.97 -9.85
CA TYR A 81 6.05 -7.96 -9.83
C TYR A 81 6.57 -6.55 -9.57
N THR A 82 7.83 -6.43 -9.16
CA THR A 82 8.47 -5.13 -8.98
C THR A 82 9.52 -4.88 -10.06
N GLN A 83 9.67 -3.61 -10.46
CA GLN A 83 10.71 -3.16 -11.37
C GLN A 83 11.46 -1.99 -10.74
N PRO A 84 12.81 -2.01 -10.68
CA PRO A 84 13.57 -0.83 -10.30
C PRO A 84 13.26 0.34 -11.23
N PHE A 85 13.00 1.53 -10.68
CA PHE A 85 12.85 2.76 -11.48
C PHE A 85 13.92 3.80 -11.17
N SER A 86 14.39 3.86 -9.91
CA SER A 86 15.50 4.71 -9.46
C SER A 86 16.09 4.16 -8.17
N HIS A 87 17.12 4.80 -7.61
CA HIS A 87 17.63 4.46 -6.29
C HIS A 87 16.68 4.82 -5.14
N TYR A 88 15.65 5.63 -5.39
CA TYR A 88 14.67 6.04 -4.37
C TYR A 88 13.39 5.19 -4.35
N GLY A 89 13.29 4.15 -5.18
CA GLY A 89 12.18 3.22 -5.12
C GLY A 89 12.04 2.30 -6.33
N GLN A 90 10.91 1.60 -6.36
CA GLN A 90 10.54 0.65 -7.39
C GLN A 90 9.09 0.83 -7.83
N ALA A 91 8.77 0.41 -9.04
CA ALA A 91 7.40 0.30 -9.50
C ALA A 91 6.86 -1.07 -9.06
N LEU A 92 5.71 -1.10 -8.40
CA LEU A 92 4.89 -2.29 -8.23
C LEU A 92 3.91 -2.37 -9.41
N CYS A 93 4.04 -3.42 -10.21
CA CYS A 93 3.19 -3.70 -11.35
C CYS A 93 2.20 -4.83 -11.01
N VAL A 94 0.91 -4.57 -11.15
CA VAL A 94 -0.16 -5.57 -10.96
C VAL A 94 -0.80 -5.85 -12.31
N SER A 95 -0.68 -7.09 -12.78
CA SER A 95 -1.15 -7.50 -14.11
C SER A 95 -2.57 -8.04 -14.04
N PHE A 96 -3.45 -7.53 -14.91
CA PHE A 96 -4.84 -7.96 -14.95
C PHE A 96 -5.06 -9.08 -15.98
N PRO A 97 -5.88 -10.10 -15.66
CA PRO A 97 -6.11 -11.23 -16.56
C PRO A 97 -6.83 -10.81 -17.86
N GLN A 98 -7.57 -9.71 -17.80
CA GLN A 98 -8.18 -9.03 -18.94
C GLN A 98 -8.03 -7.53 -18.75
N PRO A 99 -7.80 -6.74 -19.81
CA PRO A 99 -7.74 -5.29 -19.71
C PRO A 99 -9.01 -4.72 -19.07
N CYS A 100 -8.83 -3.82 -18.11
CA CYS A 100 -9.92 -3.04 -17.52
C CYS A 100 -10.46 -2.08 -18.59
N ARG A 101 -11.78 -2.09 -18.80
CA ARG A 101 -12.44 -1.26 -19.81
C ARG A 101 -12.44 0.20 -19.37
N ALA A 102 -12.52 1.12 -20.33
CA ALA A 102 -12.67 2.54 -20.03
C ALA A 102 -13.85 2.78 -19.08
N ALA A 103 -13.64 3.63 -18.07
CA ALA A 103 -14.59 3.95 -16.99
C ALA A 103 -15.00 2.78 -16.07
N GLU A 104 -14.44 1.58 -16.25
CA GLU A 104 -14.66 0.45 -15.33
C GLU A 104 -14.17 0.79 -13.93
N ARG A 105 -14.99 0.44 -12.92
CA ARG A 105 -14.62 0.52 -11.51
C ARG A 105 -14.20 -0.84 -10.99
N LEU A 106 -13.13 -0.84 -10.21
CA LEU A 106 -12.49 -2.04 -9.70
C LEU A 106 -11.79 -1.74 -8.38
N GLN A 107 -11.52 -2.78 -7.62
CA GLN A 107 -10.66 -2.75 -6.45
C GLN A 107 -9.42 -3.60 -6.68
N VAL A 108 -8.26 -3.08 -6.29
CA VAL A 108 -7.03 -3.87 -6.14
C VAL A 108 -6.74 -4.01 -4.65
N LEU A 109 -6.70 -5.26 -4.18
CA LEU A 109 -6.45 -5.61 -2.79
C LEU A 109 -5.01 -6.11 -2.69
N LEU A 110 -4.20 -5.47 -1.86
CA LEU A 110 -2.81 -5.82 -1.63
C LEU A 110 -2.63 -6.21 -0.16
N THR A 111 -1.96 -7.34 0.09
CA THR A 111 -1.42 -7.66 1.42
C THR A 111 0.07 -7.40 1.38
N TYR A 112 0.60 -6.69 2.37
CA TYR A 112 1.99 -6.26 2.37
C TYR A 112 2.58 -6.11 3.77
N ARG A 113 3.91 -6.01 3.80
CA ARG A 113 4.72 -5.74 5.00
C ARG A 113 5.70 -4.62 4.71
N VAL A 114 6.04 -3.86 5.74
CA VAL A 114 6.99 -2.75 5.70
C VAL A 114 8.04 -2.99 6.77
N GLY A 115 9.28 -3.19 6.34
CA GLY A 115 10.44 -3.27 7.21
C GLY A 115 11.07 -1.90 7.47
N GLU A 116 12.38 -1.91 7.75
CA GLU A 116 13.16 -0.68 7.94
C GLU A 116 13.25 0.12 6.64
N GLY A 117 12.82 1.38 6.69
CA GLY A 117 12.77 2.24 5.52
C GLY A 117 12.64 3.72 5.86
N PRO A 118 12.74 4.59 4.84
CA PRO A 118 12.81 6.03 5.05
C PRO A 118 11.47 6.69 5.42
N GLY A 119 10.33 6.04 5.15
CA GLY A 119 9.00 6.63 5.36
C GLY A 119 8.38 6.41 6.74
N VAL A 120 8.95 5.49 7.54
CA VAL A 120 8.45 5.13 8.87
C VAL A 120 9.59 5.25 9.88
N CYS A 121 9.37 6.06 10.91
CA CYS A 121 10.35 6.33 11.95
C CYS A 121 9.92 5.68 13.27
N TRP A 122 10.82 4.86 13.81
CA TRP A 122 10.61 4.11 15.03
C TRP A 122 11.53 4.63 16.13
N LEU A 123 10.95 4.99 17.26
CA LEU A 123 11.65 5.46 18.45
C LEU A 123 11.55 4.42 19.57
N ALA A 124 12.71 4.05 20.11
CA ALA A 124 12.78 3.27 21.35
C ALA A 124 12.26 4.10 22.53
N PRO A 125 11.81 3.46 23.64
CA PRO A 125 11.30 4.17 24.81
C PRO A 125 12.23 5.30 25.28
N GLU A 126 13.54 5.08 25.30
CA GLU A 126 14.56 6.02 25.76
C GLU A 126 14.69 7.25 24.85
N GLN A 127 14.22 7.17 23.60
CA GLN A 127 14.19 8.28 22.65
C GLN A 127 12.92 9.12 22.79
N THR A 128 11.89 8.62 23.46
CA THR A 128 10.64 9.37 23.72
C THR A 128 10.79 10.31 24.92
N ALA A 129 9.89 11.30 25.04
CA ALA A 129 9.87 12.18 26.21
C ALA A 129 9.51 11.41 27.51
N GLY A 130 8.61 10.43 27.41
CA GLY A 130 8.09 9.69 28.56
C GLY A 130 8.99 8.54 29.04
N LYS A 131 9.99 8.11 28.26
CA LYS A 131 10.96 7.05 28.59
C LYS A 131 10.37 5.67 28.90
N LYS A 132 9.08 5.45 28.62
CA LYS A 132 8.33 4.24 29.06
C LYS A 132 7.78 3.40 27.91
N LYS A 133 7.36 4.04 26.82
CA LYS A 133 6.73 3.36 25.67
C LYS A 133 7.45 3.75 24.40
N PRO A 134 7.53 2.86 23.40
CA PRO A 134 8.04 3.21 22.09
C PRO A 134 7.09 4.18 21.38
N PHE A 135 7.54 4.76 20.27
CA PHE A 135 6.74 5.66 19.46
C PHE A 135 7.03 5.44 17.98
N VAL A 136 5.99 5.53 17.14
CA VAL A 136 6.11 5.44 15.69
C VAL A 136 5.45 6.66 15.05
N TYR A 137 6.09 7.21 14.03
CA TYR A 137 5.50 8.23 13.17
C TYR A 137 5.95 8.03 11.72
N THR A 138 5.19 8.58 10.79
CA THR A 138 5.54 8.56 9.36
C THR A 138 5.95 9.94 8.90
N GLN A 139 6.83 10.00 7.90
CA GLN A 139 7.10 11.22 7.16
C GLN A 139 7.10 10.92 5.67
N GLY A 140 6.06 11.40 4.99
CA GLY A 140 5.80 11.10 3.58
C GLY A 140 6.46 12.07 2.60
N GLN A 141 6.83 13.28 3.04
CA GLN A 141 7.39 14.28 2.13
C GLN A 141 8.88 13.97 1.79
N ALA A 142 9.33 14.11 0.55
CA ALA A 142 8.56 14.49 -0.65
C ALA A 142 7.95 13.31 -1.40
N VAL A 143 8.54 12.12 -1.28
CA VAL A 143 8.19 10.90 -2.03
C VAL A 143 8.43 9.64 -1.18
N LEU A 144 8.09 9.71 0.11
CA LEU A 144 8.34 8.64 1.07
C LEU A 144 7.08 7.85 1.43
N ASN A 145 5.90 8.25 0.94
CA ASN A 145 4.68 7.43 1.11
C ASN A 145 4.83 6.06 0.44
N ARG A 146 5.57 5.97 -0.68
CA ARG A 146 5.92 4.69 -1.34
C ARG A 146 6.68 3.70 -0.44
N ALA A 147 7.32 4.19 0.62
CA ALA A 147 8.01 3.38 1.62
C ALA A 147 7.10 2.98 2.80
N PHE A 148 5.85 3.43 2.80
CA PHE A 148 4.84 3.10 3.79
C PHE A 148 3.70 2.28 3.18
N PHE A 149 3.17 2.63 2.01
CA PHE A 149 2.15 1.85 1.29
C PHE A 149 2.29 2.01 -0.24
N PRO A 150 1.89 1.02 -1.06
CA PRO A 150 1.91 1.17 -2.51
C PRO A 150 0.89 2.21 -2.98
N CYS A 151 1.31 3.22 -3.74
CA CYS A 151 0.44 4.35 -4.11
C CYS A 151 0.86 5.08 -5.39
N PHE A 152 0.09 6.07 -5.82
CA PHE A 152 0.56 7.07 -6.78
C PHE A 152 1.26 8.19 -5.99
N ASP A 153 2.57 8.05 -5.77
CA ASP A 153 3.33 8.91 -4.87
C ASP A 153 3.80 10.19 -5.58
N THR A 154 2.82 11.01 -5.93
CA THR A 154 2.99 12.28 -6.64
C THR A 154 1.99 13.31 -6.12
N PRO A 155 2.39 14.58 -5.94
CA PRO A 155 1.46 15.64 -5.51
C PRO A 155 0.36 15.95 -6.54
N ALA A 156 0.49 15.45 -7.78
CA ALA A 156 -0.50 15.65 -8.83
C ALA A 156 -1.79 14.81 -8.64
N VAL A 157 -1.71 13.74 -7.84
CA VAL A 157 -2.84 12.82 -7.61
C VAL A 157 -3.37 13.04 -6.20
N LYS A 158 -4.67 13.33 -6.09
CA LYS A 158 -5.36 13.55 -4.81
C LYS A 158 -6.47 12.54 -4.65
N TYR A 159 -6.58 11.94 -3.47
CA TYR A 159 -7.59 10.94 -3.15
C TYR A 159 -7.93 10.99 -1.67
N LYS A 160 -9.09 10.44 -1.33
CA LYS A 160 -9.48 10.22 0.07
C LYS A 160 -8.90 8.90 0.55
N TYR A 161 -8.76 8.78 1.86
CA TYR A 161 -8.38 7.51 2.47
C TYR A 161 -9.17 7.28 3.76
N SER A 162 -9.20 6.02 4.18
CA SER A 162 -9.59 5.60 5.53
C SER A 162 -8.56 4.62 6.04
N ALA A 163 -8.31 4.63 7.35
CA ALA A 163 -7.35 3.73 7.96
C ALA A 163 -7.94 3.10 9.23
N LEU A 164 -7.82 1.79 9.36
CA LEU A 164 -7.88 1.08 10.63
C LEU A 164 -6.43 0.78 11.05
N ILE A 165 -6.06 1.18 12.26
CA ILE A 165 -4.73 0.96 12.80
C ILE A 165 -4.86 0.11 14.08
N GLU A 166 -4.38 -1.12 14.02
CA GLU A 166 -4.23 -2.00 15.17
C GLU A 166 -2.94 -1.67 15.91
N GLU A 167 -3.09 -1.18 17.13
CA GLU A 167 -2.00 -1.09 18.10
C GLU A 167 -1.93 -2.39 18.92
N PRO A 168 -0.74 -2.85 19.33
CA PRO A 168 -0.66 -3.97 20.25
C PRO A 168 -1.44 -3.63 21.52
N GLY A 169 -2.37 -4.51 21.89
CA GLY A 169 -3.16 -4.35 23.12
C GLY A 169 -2.24 -4.10 24.30
N VAL A 170 -2.51 -3.02 25.05
CA VAL A 170 -1.84 -2.72 26.31
C VAL A 170 -2.19 -3.86 27.27
N GLY A 171 -1.27 -4.81 27.44
CA GLY A 171 -1.31 -5.75 28.55
C GLY A 171 -1.14 -5.05 29.89
#